data_AF-A0A1Q3NH77-F1
#
_entry.id   AF-A0A1Q3NH77-F1
#
_cell.length_a   1.000
_cell.length_b   1.000
_cell.length_c   1.000
_cell.angle_alpha   90.00
_cell.angle_beta   90.00
_cell.angle_gamma   90.00
#
_symmetry.space_group_name_H-M   'P 1'
#
loop_
_entity.id
_entity.type
_entity.pdbx_description
1 polymer ?
#
loop_
_entity_poly.entity_id
_entity_poly.type
_entity_poly.pdbx_seq_one_letter_code
_entity_poly.pdbx_strand_id
1 'polypeptide(L)' 'MIVIYADIKACQFCSKGARAWFSQYKLDYLHFVGNGIDADVLLATKDPFAIRAVEQAKKRLKGVE' A
#
# COMPACT_ATOMS: atom_id res chain seq x y z
N MET A 1 2.30 2.04 10.87
CA MET A 1 2.77 0.70 10.43
C MET A 1 3.12 0.82 8.96
N ILE A 2 4.22 0.22 8.51
CA ILE A 2 4.69 0.45 7.14
C ILE A 2 4.06 -0.56 6.18
N VAL A 3 3.32 -0.03 5.20
CA VAL A 3 2.87 -0.77 4.03
C VAL A 3 4.00 -0.75 3.01
N ILE A 4 4.32 -1.92 2.46
CA ILE A 4 5.39 -2.09 1.47
C ILE A 4 4.83 -2.66 0.17
N TYR A 5 5.64 -2.65 -0.88
CA TYR A 5 5.24 -3.15 -2.20
C TYR A 5 4.71 -4.59 -2.19
N ALA A 6 5.20 -5.45 -1.29
CA ALA A 6 4.71 -6.81 -1.13
C ALA A 6 3.22 -6.86 -0.73
N ASP A 7 2.78 -5.93 0.12
CA ASP A 7 1.38 -5.86 0.58
C ASP A 7 0.46 -5.43 -0.57
N ILE A 8 0.92 -4.51 -1.43
CA ILE A 8 0.21 -4.09 -2.65
C ILE A 8 0.13 -5.24 -3.67
N LYS A 9 1.20 -6.02 -3.84
CA LYS A 9 1.20 -7.21 -4.69
C LYS A 9 0.21 -8.26 -4.18
N ALA A 10 0.07 -8.43 -2.86
CA ALA A 10 -0.90 -9.33 -2.26
C ALA A 10 -2.36 -8.90 -2.51
N CYS A 11 -2.61 -7.62 -2.80
CA CYS A 11 -3.92 -7.13 -3.26
C CYS A 11 -4.24 -7.47 -4.73
N GLN A 12 -3.41 -8.25 -5.43
CA GLN A 12 -3.55 -8.60 -6.85
C GLN A 12 -3.67 -7.37 -7.78
N PHE A 13 -3.07 -6.25 -7.37
CA PHE A 13 -3.13 -5.03 -8.16
C PHE A 13 -2.03 -5.05 -9.22
N CYS A 14 -2.39 -4.79 -10.48
CA CYS A 14 -1.43 -4.64 -11.56
C CYS A 14 -0.52 -3.42 -11.30
N SER A 15 0.78 -3.54 -11.54
CA SER A 15 1.75 -2.45 -11.29
C SER A 15 1.37 -1.13 -11.98
N LYS A 16 0.68 -1.22 -13.13
CA LYS A 16 0.14 -0.07 -13.87
C LYS A 16 -0.98 0.64 -13.10
N GLY A 17 -1.89 -0.12 -12.49
CA GLY A 17 -2.97 0.42 -11.67
C GLY A 17 -2.42 1.07 -10.40
N ALA A 18 -1.46 0.42 -9.73
CA ALA A 18 -0.84 0.97 -8.52
C ALA A 18 -0.18 2.31 -8.84
N ARG A 19 0.61 2.39 -9.91
CA ARG A 19 1.26 3.63 -10.33
C ARG A 19 0.27 4.76 -10.63
N ALA A 20 -0.83 4.45 -11.32
CA ALA A 20 -1.88 5.43 -11.62
C ALA A 20 -2.59 5.91 -10.35
N TRP A 21 -2.86 5.01 -9.40
CA TRP A 21 -3.45 5.34 -8.12
C TRP A 21 -2.54 6.27 -7.30
N PHE A 22 -1.26 5.91 -7.13
CA PHE A 22 -0.28 6.75 -6.45
C PHE A 22 -0.19 8.16 -7.07
N SER A 23 -0.21 8.26 -8.40
CA SER A 23 -0.21 9.55 -9.10
C SER A 23 -1.47 10.39 -8.83
N GLN A 24 -2.64 9.77 -8.68
CA GLN A 24 -3.90 10.48 -8.38
C GLN A 24 -3.89 11.08 -6.97
N TYR A 25 -3.34 10.36 -6.00
CA TYR A 25 -3.25 10.79 -4.61
C TYR A 25 -1.98 11.62 -4.30
N LYS A 26 -1.19 11.97 -5.33
CA LYS A 26 0.11 12.67 -5.21
C LYS A 26 1.07 11.97 -4.23
N LEU A 27 1.06 10.64 -4.24
CA LEU A 27 1.94 9.80 -3.44
C LEU A 27 3.16 9.38 -4.26
N ASP A 28 4.33 9.41 -3.63
CA ASP A 28 5.58 9.01 -4.26
C ASP A 28 5.73 7.49 -4.36
N TYR A 29 5.39 6.95 -5.53
CA TYR A 29 5.55 5.52 -5.82
C TYR A 29 7.02 5.05 -5.70
N LEU A 30 7.98 5.88 -6.14
CA LEU A 30 9.41 5.54 -6.04
C LEU A 30 9.87 5.45 -4.58
N HIS A 31 9.47 6.43 -3.76
CA HIS A 31 9.77 6.44 -2.33
C HIS A 31 9.11 5.24 -1.63
N PHE A 32 7.86 4.93 -1.98
CA PHE A 32 7.13 3.77 -1.48
C PHE A 32 7.81 2.43 -1.79
N VAL A 33 8.38 2.25 -2.98
CA VAL A 33 9.05 0.98 -3.34
C VAL A 33 10.33 0.76 -2.52
N GLY A 34 11.07 1.83 -2.20
CA GLY A 34 12.32 1.75 -1.43
C GLY A 34 12.13 1.76 0.09
N ASN A 35 11.25 2.64 0.60
CA ASN A 35 11.09 2.88 2.04
C ASN A 35 9.73 2.41 2.59
N GLY A 36 8.76 2.09 1.73
CA GLY A 36 7.36 1.90 2.11
C GLY A 36 6.65 3.23 2.39
N ILE A 37 5.40 3.14 2.84
CA ILE A 37 4.59 4.28 3.26
C ILE A 37 3.82 3.94 4.52
N ASP A 38 3.52 4.93 5.35
CA ASP A 38 2.71 4.67 6.54
C ASP A 38 1.25 4.36 6.16
N ALA A 39 0.67 3.39 6.84
CA ALA A 39 -0.72 3.01 6.68
C ALA A 39 -1.68 4.17 6.92
N ASP A 40 -1.38 5.10 7.82
CA ASP A 40 -2.24 6.25 8.08
C ASP A 40 -2.35 7.17 6.85
N VAL A 41 -1.25 7.37 6.13
CA VAL A 41 -1.21 8.13 4.87
C VAL A 41 -2.09 7.46 3.81
N LEU A 42 -2.06 6.13 3.74
CA LEU A 42 -2.96 5.38 2.86
C LEU A 42 -4.41 5.52 3.31
N LEU A 43 -4.73 5.33 4.60
CA LEU A 43 -6.09 5.45 5.14
C LEU A 43 -6.67 6.86 4.97
N ALA A 44 -5.83 7.89 4.98
CA ALA A 44 -6.22 9.28 4.73
C ALA A 44 -6.81 9.49 3.33
N THR A 45 -6.43 8.66 2.34
CA THR A 45 -7.03 8.69 0.99
C THR A 45 -8.49 8.23 0.99
N LYS A 46 -8.94 7.52 2.05
CA LYS A 46 -10.27 6.89 2.19
C LYS A 46 -10.64 5.97 1.02
N ASP A 47 -9.64 5.49 0.30
CA ASP A 47 -9.84 4.64 -0.86
C ASP A 47 -9.95 3.17 -0.43
N PRO A 48 -10.86 2.38 -1.02
CA PRO A 48 -10.95 0.93 -0.78
C PRO A 48 -9.62 0.20 -1.01
N PHE A 49 -8.81 0.67 -1.95
CA PHE A 49 -7.48 0.13 -2.23
C PHE A 49 -6.52 0.33 -1.06
N ALA A 50 -6.49 1.54 -0.51
CA ALA A 50 -5.65 1.84 0.65
C ALA A 50 -6.01 0.97 1.85
N ILE A 51 -7.31 0.80 2.11
CA ILE A 51 -7.80 -0.07 3.20
C ILE A 51 -7.30 -1.50 2.98
N ARG A 52 -7.48 -2.06 1.78
CA ARG A 52 -7.00 -3.41 1.44
C ARG A 52 -5.50 -3.57 1.58
N ALA A 53 -4.71 -2.59 1.13
CA ALA A 53 -3.26 -2.60 1.25
C ALA A 53 -2.80 -2.63 2.72
N VAL A 54 -3.46 -1.83 3.57
CA VAL A 54 -3.20 -1.81 5.02
C VAL A 54 -3.61 -3.13 5.68
N GLU A 55 -4.71 -3.76 5.25
CA GLU A 55 -5.09 -5.08 5.74
C GLU A 55 -4.06 -6.15 5.39
N GLN A 56 -3.49 -6.14 4.18
CA GLN A 56 -2.41 -7.06 3.81
C GLN A 56 -1.16 -6.82 4.65
N ALA A 57 -0.78 -5.56 4.86
CA ALA A 57 0.33 -5.22 5.75
C ALA A 57 0.09 -5.72 7.19
N LYS A 58 -1.14 -5.58 7.70
CA LYS A 58 -1.52 -6.13 9.01
C LYS A 58 -1.41 -7.65 9.04
N LYS A 59 -1.86 -8.36 8.00
CA LYS A 59 -1.75 -9.82 7.89
C LYS A 59 -0.29 -10.27 7.86
N ARG A 60 0.55 -9.58 7.09
CA ARG A 60 2.00 -9.82 7.05
C ARG A 60 2.65 -9.65 8.42
N LEU A 61 2.27 -8.62 9.17
CA LEU A 61 2.81 -8.35 10.51
C LEU A 61 2.24 -9.30 11.58
N LYS A 62 1.01 -9.80 11.41
CA LYS A 62 0.38 -10.76 12.32
C LYS A 62 0.77 -12.22 12.04
N GLY A 63 1.17 -12.56 10.82
CA GLY A 63 1.45 -13.94 10.39
C GLY A 63 2.85 -14.45 10.72
N VAL A 64 3.32 -14.26 11.96
CA VAL A 64 4.42 -15.03 12.54
C VAL A 64 3.81 -15.84 13.67
N GLU A 65 3.21 -16.98 13.33
CA GLU A 65 2.75 -18.03 14.24
C GLU A 65 3.23 -19.38 13.71
#